data_AF-A0A8R1HP29-F1
#
_entry.id   AF-A0A8R1HP29-F1
#
_cell.length_a   1.000
_cell.length_b   1.000
_cell.length_c   1.000
_cell.angle_alpha   90.00
_cell.angle_beta   90.00
_cell.angle_gamma   90.00
#
_symmetry.space_group_name_H-M   'P 1'
#
loop_
_entity.id
_entity.type
_entity.pdbx_description
1 polymer ?
#
loop_
_entity_poly.entity_id
_entity_poly.type
_entity_poly.pdbx_seq_one_letter_code
_entity_poly.pdbx_strand_id
1 'polypeptide(L)'
;MHSSRLLSADLASIKDKVKEDRQRAIREKQEAIEREKREKEEAEQKIKEEQERKAKEEREKEKKERDIAKKAMAQQRRRLKKMADEAGHWTENPRDKLTEMERIERICIGFSVDQLRELCDKVEQLTVASEVVQALDDAEIMKKEAAAGVKLTKEEEKNKENEKQEKETWTSEEIQLLVKASNTFPSGTVDRWTQIAEYINEHRKNSAGLPPKTEKQVIKQCKAVQTMNVKLPSTTQNQLGTALPDEDNWSATEQKLLEESIKRHKSSDPERWEKISTDVGTKSKKACIRRFKYLVQMVKNKK
;
A
#
# COMPACT_ATOMS: atom_id res chain seq x y z
N MET A 1 -37.59 74.91 -10.23
CA MET A 1 -36.34 74.38 -9.59
C MET A 1 -36.60 73.45 -8.39
N HIS A 2 -37.69 73.61 -7.62
CA HIS A 2 -37.99 72.76 -6.45
C HIS A 2 -38.34 71.29 -6.77
N SER A 3 -39.06 71.01 -7.86
CA SER A 3 -39.46 69.63 -8.24
C SER A 3 -38.29 68.72 -8.66
N SER A 4 -37.19 69.29 -9.18
CA SER A 4 -36.02 68.53 -9.64
C SER A 4 -35.10 68.14 -8.47
N ARG A 5 -35.09 68.94 -7.39
CA ARG A 5 -34.34 68.63 -6.15
C ARG A 5 -35.00 67.52 -5.32
N LEU A 6 -36.34 67.42 -5.32
CA LEU A 6 -37.07 66.35 -4.64
C LEU A 6 -36.84 64.99 -5.31
N LEU A 7 -36.93 64.91 -6.64
CA LEU A 7 -36.64 63.69 -7.41
C LEU A 7 -35.18 63.22 -7.25
N SER A 8 -34.21 64.14 -7.11
CA SER A 8 -32.80 63.76 -6.88
C SER A 8 -32.55 63.24 -5.47
N ALA A 9 -33.28 63.74 -4.47
CA ALA A 9 -33.19 63.27 -3.08
C ALA A 9 -33.77 61.85 -2.93
N ASP A 10 -34.89 61.56 -3.59
CA ASP A 10 -35.50 60.22 -3.60
C ASP A 10 -34.60 59.19 -4.31
N LEU A 11 -33.98 59.57 -5.43
CA LEU A 11 -33.04 58.70 -6.15
C LEU A 11 -31.76 58.40 -5.34
N ALA A 12 -31.29 59.37 -4.55
CA ALA A 12 -30.15 59.18 -3.65
C ALA A 12 -30.52 58.21 -2.50
N SER A 13 -31.69 58.40 -1.87
CA SER A 13 -32.18 57.52 -0.80
C SER A 13 -32.41 56.08 -1.27
N ILE A 14 -32.89 55.88 -2.50
CA ILE A 14 -33.02 54.55 -3.11
C ILE A 14 -31.65 53.90 -3.34
N LYS A 15 -30.65 54.67 -3.82
CA LYS A 15 -29.28 54.15 -4.03
C LYS A 15 -28.60 53.76 -2.72
N ASP A 16 -28.81 54.53 -1.65
CA ASP A 16 -28.26 54.23 -0.33
C ASP A 16 -28.89 52.96 0.29
N LYS A 17 -30.22 52.80 0.19
CA LYS A 17 -30.90 51.54 0.60
C LYS A 17 -30.37 50.32 -0.16
N VAL A 18 -30.24 50.41 -1.49
CA VAL A 18 -29.70 49.30 -2.31
C VAL A 18 -28.25 48.95 -1.90
N LYS A 19 -27.44 49.95 -1.52
CA LYS A 19 -26.06 49.75 -1.05
C LYS A 19 -26.03 49.10 0.34
N GLU A 20 -26.89 49.52 1.26
CA GLU A 20 -27.02 48.93 2.60
C GLU A 20 -27.53 47.49 2.54
N ASP A 21 -28.53 47.20 1.72
CA ASP A 21 -29.06 45.84 1.52
C ASP A 21 -28.00 44.92 0.91
N ARG A 22 -27.22 45.43 -0.05
CA ARG A 22 -26.08 44.68 -0.62
C ARG A 22 -24.99 44.41 0.42
N GLN A 23 -24.67 45.38 1.29
CA GLN A 23 -23.70 45.17 2.38
C GLN A 23 -24.21 44.18 3.42
N ARG A 24 -25.51 44.23 3.75
CA ARG A 24 -26.15 43.26 4.66
C ARG A 24 -26.09 41.85 4.09
N ALA A 25 -26.45 41.66 2.82
CA ALA A 25 -26.37 40.37 2.14
C ALA A 25 -24.93 39.81 2.08
N ILE A 26 -23.91 40.68 1.93
CA ILE A 26 -22.51 40.26 1.97
C ILE A 26 -22.11 39.79 3.38
N ARG A 27 -22.49 40.53 4.43
CA ARG A 27 -22.20 40.14 5.82
C ARG A 27 -22.88 38.83 6.20
N GLU A 28 -24.17 38.69 5.90
CA GLU A 28 -24.92 37.44 6.16
C GLU A 28 -24.30 36.24 5.43
N LYS A 29 -23.85 36.42 4.19
CA LYS A 29 -23.15 35.36 3.44
C LYS A 29 -21.79 35.03 4.04
N GLN A 30 -21.03 36.02 4.53
CA GLN A 30 -19.75 35.78 5.21
C GLN A 30 -19.94 35.05 6.54
N GLU A 31 -20.93 35.45 7.34
CA GLU A 31 -21.28 34.79 8.60
C GLU A 31 -21.76 33.35 8.39
N ALA A 32 -22.54 33.09 7.32
CA ALA A 32 -22.97 31.73 6.96
C ALA A 32 -21.79 30.82 6.58
N ILE A 33 -20.85 31.33 5.77
CA ILE A 33 -19.63 30.61 5.40
C ILE A 33 -18.76 30.33 6.63
N GLU A 34 -18.62 31.30 7.54
CA GLU A 34 -17.86 31.13 8.77
C GLU A 34 -18.50 30.10 9.72
N ARG A 35 -19.84 30.13 9.85
CA ARG A 35 -20.59 29.14 10.65
C ARG A 35 -20.42 27.73 10.09
N GLU A 36 -20.59 27.55 8.77
CA GLU A 36 -20.41 26.25 8.11
C GLU A 36 -18.97 25.74 8.27
N LYS A 37 -17.98 26.64 8.21
CA LYS A 37 -16.57 26.28 8.43
C LYS A 37 -16.32 25.82 9.87
N ARG A 38 -16.85 26.54 10.88
CA ARG A 38 -16.74 26.14 12.30
C ARG A 38 -17.42 24.80 12.57
N GLU A 39 -18.61 24.58 12.02
CA GLU A 39 -19.34 23.30 12.15
C GLU A 39 -18.56 22.14 11.51
N LYS A 40 -17.93 22.36 10.35
CA LYS A 40 -17.05 21.35 9.72
C LYS A 40 -15.80 21.05 10.55
N GLU A 41 -15.13 22.08 11.07
CA GLU A 41 -13.95 21.92 11.92
C GLU A 41 -14.28 21.19 13.24
N GLU A 42 -15.41 21.52 13.89
CA GLU A 42 -15.88 20.82 15.08
C GLU A 42 -16.28 19.37 14.81
N ALA A 43 -16.94 19.10 13.67
CA ALA A 43 -17.29 17.75 13.26
C ALA A 43 -16.03 16.90 12.97
N GLU A 44 -15.05 17.48 12.27
CA GLU A 44 -13.77 16.81 11.99
C GLU A 44 -12.99 16.55 13.28
N GLN A 45 -12.97 17.50 14.23
CA GLN A 45 -12.32 17.33 15.52
C GLN A 45 -12.98 16.21 16.33
N LYS A 46 -14.31 16.13 16.38
CA LYS A 46 -15.04 15.04 17.06
C LYS A 46 -14.76 13.68 16.43
N ILE A 47 -14.72 13.59 15.09
CA ILE A 47 -14.38 12.34 14.38
C ILE A 47 -12.95 11.92 14.72
N LYS A 48 -12.00 12.87 14.70
CA LYS A 48 -10.59 12.60 15.02
C LYS A 48 -10.40 12.15 16.47
N GLU A 49 -11.06 12.80 17.42
CA GLU A 49 -11.00 12.44 18.84
C GLU A 49 -11.61 11.05 19.09
N GLU A 50 -12.73 10.72 18.44
CA GLU A 50 -13.33 9.39 18.54
C GLU A 50 -12.43 8.30 17.93
N GLN A 51 -11.81 8.57 16.78
CA GLN A 51 -10.85 7.66 16.14
C GLN A 51 -9.62 7.44 17.03
N GLU A 52 -9.07 8.51 17.63
CA GLU A 52 -7.92 8.41 18.53
C GLU A 52 -8.25 7.63 19.81
N ARG A 53 -9.45 7.86 20.39
CA ARG A 53 -9.92 7.11 21.55
C ARG A 53 -10.05 5.61 21.25
N LYS A 54 -10.70 5.25 20.12
CA LYS A 54 -10.82 3.85 19.69
C LYS A 54 -9.45 3.23 19.43
N ALA A 55 -8.55 3.94 18.75
CA ALA A 55 -7.18 3.46 18.49
C ALA A 55 -6.36 3.31 19.78
N LYS A 56 -6.60 4.11 20.82
CA LYS A 56 -5.94 3.97 22.12
C LYS A 56 -6.48 2.75 22.87
N GLU A 57 -7.80 2.57 22.90
CA GLU A 57 -8.46 1.42 23.54
C GLU A 57 -8.04 0.10 22.89
N GLU A 58 -7.97 0.04 21.57
CA GLU A 58 -7.50 -1.14 20.83
C GLU A 58 -6.04 -1.47 21.14
N ARG A 59 -5.15 -0.46 21.15
CA ARG A 59 -3.74 -0.64 21.53
C ARG A 59 -3.57 -1.12 22.98
N GLU A 60 -4.37 -0.63 23.90
CA GLU A 60 -4.34 -1.09 25.29
C GLU A 60 -4.88 -2.52 25.43
N LYS A 61 -5.93 -2.87 24.69
CA LYS A 61 -6.47 -4.23 24.65
C LYS A 61 -5.46 -5.23 24.07
N GLU A 62 -4.86 -4.92 22.93
CA GLU A 62 -3.82 -5.75 22.30
C GLU A 62 -2.62 -5.94 23.23
N LYS A 63 -2.19 -4.88 23.92
CA LYS A 63 -1.10 -4.98 24.92
C LYS A 63 -1.46 -5.92 26.06
N LYS A 64 -2.67 -5.80 26.63
CA LYS A 64 -3.14 -6.68 27.72
C LYS A 64 -3.22 -8.14 27.27
N GLU A 65 -3.78 -8.40 26.08
CA GLU A 65 -3.88 -9.75 25.52
C GLU A 65 -2.50 -10.36 25.27
N ARG A 66 -1.56 -9.59 24.71
CA ARG A 66 -0.17 -10.03 24.51
C ARG A 66 0.54 -10.35 25.83
N ASP A 67 0.33 -9.55 26.87
CA ASP A 67 0.95 -9.78 28.18
C ASP A 67 0.35 -11.01 28.87
N ILE A 68 -0.96 -11.25 28.72
CA ILE A 68 -1.62 -12.49 29.19
C ILE A 68 -1.06 -13.71 28.45
N ALA A 69 -0.97 -13.66 27.12
CA ALA A 69 -0.45 -14.76 26.30
C ALA A 69 1.01 -15.09 26.64
N LYS A 70 1.85 -14.07 26.86
CA LYS A 70 3.25 -14.26 27.31
C LYS A 70 3.33 -14.93 28.68
N LYS A 71 2.51 -14.51 29.64
CA LYS A 71 2.46 -15.12 30.98
C LYS A 71 1.98 -16.56 30.91
N ALA A 72 0.95 -16.85 30.11
CA ALA A 72 0.46 -18.20 29.90
C ALA A 72 1.53 -19.12 29.28
N MET A 73 2.24 -18.66 28.23
CA MET A 73 3.38 -19.39 27.66
C MET A 73 4.48 -19.65 28.70
N ALA A 74 4.88 -18.61 29.45
CA ALA A 74 5.93 -18.75 30.45
C ALA A 74 5.55 -19.73 31.56
N GLN A 75 4.27 -19.72 31.99
CA GLN A 75 3.74 -20.65 32.99
C GLN A 75 3.81 -22.10 32.48
N GLN A 76 3.33 -22.39 31.27
CA GLN A 76 3.35 -23.76 30.74
C GLN A 76 4.77 -24.27 30.48
N ARG A 77 5.68 -23.41 29.98
CA ARG A 77 7.11 -23.75 29.85
C ARG A 77 7.74 -24.11 31.19
N ARG A 78 7.48 -23.30 32.23
CA ARG A 78 7.99 -23.57 33.58
C ARG A 78 7.41 -24.87 34.13
N ARG A 79 6.12 -25.14 33.90
CA ARG A 79 5.44 -26.37 34.32
C ARG A 79 6.10 -27.61 33.72
N LEU A 80 6.26 -27.67 32.40
CA LEU A 80 6.89 -28.81 31.73
C LEU A 80 8.34 -29.03 32.19
N LYS A 81 9.15 -27.96 32.24
CA LYS A 81 10.55 -28.05 32.69
C LYS A 81 10.66 -28.55 34.13
N LYS A 82 9.81 -28.04 35.02
CA LYS A 82 9.77 -28.47 36.43
C LYS A 82 9.48 -29.98 36.54
N MET A 83 8.49 -30.48 35.80
CA MET A 83 8.18 -31.93 35.80
C MET A 83 9.34 -32.76 35.29
N ALA A 84 10.00 -32.31 34.21
CA ALA A 84 11.18 -32.99 33.67
C ALA A 84 12.34 -33.01 34.69
N ASP A 85 12.63 -31.88 35.35
CA ASP A 85 13.67 -31.79 36.37
C ASP A 85 13.38 -32.71 37.56
N GLU A 86 12.15 -32.70 38.08
CA GLU A 86 11.72 -33.52 39.22
C GLU A 86 11.75 -35.02 38.91
N ALA A 87 11.42 -35.41 37.68
CA ALA A 87 11.43 -36.80 37.22
C ALA A 87 12.80 -37.27 36.71
N GLY A 88 13.85 -36.44 36.77
CA GLY A 88 15.16 -36.78 36.22
C GLY A 88 15.16 -36.96 34.70
N HIS A 89 14.24 -36.29 34.00
CA HIS A 89 14.00 -36.36 32.55
C HIS A 89 13.50 -37.72 32.07
N TRP A 90 12.87 -38.50 32.96
CA TRP A 90 12.26 -39.79 32.65
C TRP A 90 13.22 -40.81 32.00
N THR A 91 14.53 -40.65 32.27
CA THR A 91 15.57 -41.57 31.81
C THR A 91 16.68 -41.72 32.83
N GLU A 92 17.15 -42.96 33.01
CA GLU A 92 18.29 -43.29 33.88
C GLU A 92 19.62 -43.25 33.12
N ASN A 93 19.58 -43.24 31.78
CA ASN A 93 20.77 -43.25 30.93
C ASN A 93 21.28 -41.82 30.72
N PRO A 94 22.53 -41.49 31.14
CA PRO A 94 23.09 -40.15 30.98
C PRO A 94 23.15 -39.66 29.53
N ARG A 95 23.29 -40.58 28.57
CA ARG A 95 23.32 -40.25 27.13
C ARG A 95 21.96 -39.77 26.64
N ASP A 96 20.90 -40.44 27.09
CA ASP A 96 19.53 -40.13 26.68
C ASP A 96 19.02 -38.88 27.42
N LYS A 97 19.52 -38.62 28.63
CA LYS A 97 19.17 -37.42 29.40
C LYS A 97 19.43 -36.12 28.65
N LEU A 98 20.55 -36.01 27.92
CA LEU A 98 20.83 -34.82 27.10
C LEU A 98 19.80 -34.69 25.96
N THR A 99 19.47 -35.80 25.29
CA THR A 99 18.47 -35.84 24.23
C THR A 99 17.09 -35.40 24.76
N GLU A 100 16.69 -35.88 25.94
CA GLU A 100 15.42 -35.50 26.57
C GLU A 100 15.44 -34.02 27.01
N MET A 101 16.55 -33.49 27.51
CA MET A 101 16.69 -32.06 27.80
C MET A 101 16.47 -31.19 26.55
N GLU A 102 17.15 -31.52 25.45
CA GLU A 102 17.01 -30.81 24.18
C GLU A 102 15.59 -30.92 23.61
N ARG A 103 14.96 -32.09 23.77
CA ARG A 103 13.57 -32.32 23.41
C ARG A 103 12.62 -31.41 24.17
N ILE A 104 12.76 -31.32 25.50
CA ILE A 104 11.90 -30.45 26.33
C ILE A 104 12.05 -28.98 25.91
N GLU A 105 13.26 -28.52 25.60
CA GLU A 105 13.48 -27.15 25.07
C GLU A 105 12.82 -26.94 23.71
N ARG A 106 12.96 -27.91 22.79
CA ARG A 106 12.33 -27.85 21.46
C ARG A 106 10.81 -27.82 21.54
N ILE A 107 10.22 -28.59 22.45
CA ILE A 107 8.79 -28.56 22.75
C ILE A 107 8.40 -27.16 23.28
N CYS A 108 9.10 -26.68 24.31
CA CYS A 108 8.86 -25.37 24.91
C CYS A 108 8.91 -24.22 23.91
N ILE A 109 9.85 -24.28 22.96
CA ILE A 109 10.05 -23.22 21.96
C ILE A 109 8.97 -23.27 20.89
N GLY A 110 8.65 -24.45 20.39
CA GLY A 110 7.86 -24.55 19.18
C GLY A 110 6.36 -24.75 19.39
N PHE A 111 5.90 -25.20 20.56
CA PHE A 111 4.48 -25.49 20.80
C PHE A 111 3.69 -24.20 21.07
N SER A 112 2.41 -24.17 20.71
CA SER A 112 1.49 -23.12 21.16
C SER A 112 1.16 -23.26 22.65
N VAL A 113 0.55 -22.24 23.26
CA VAL A 113 0.10 -22.29 24.67
C VAL A 113 -0.80 -23.50 24.90
N ASP A 114 -1.76 -23.72 23.99
CA ASP A 114 -2.78 -24.76 24.15
C ASP A 114 -2.18 -26.16 23.97
N GLN A 115 -1.32 -26.36 22.97
CA GLN A 115 -0.62 -27.63 22.78
C GLN A 115 0.27 -27.96 23.98
N LEU A 116 0.97 -26.96 24.53
CA LEU A 116 1.84 -27.17 25.69
C LEU A 116 1.03 -27.43 26.97
N ARG A 117 -0.13 -26.78 27.11
CA ARG A 117 -1.07 -27.02 28.21
C ARG A 117 -1.62 -28.44 28.18
N GLU A 118 -2.15 -28.88 27.04
CA GLU A 118 -2.68 -30.23 26.85
C GLU A 118 -1.60 -31.29 27.11
N LEU A 119 -0.38 -31.06 26.61
CA LEU A 119 0.74 -31.95 26.87
C LEU A 119 1.09 -32.01 28.36
N CYS A 120 1.14 -30.87 29.06
CA CYS A 120 1.38 -30.86 30.50
C CYS A 120 0.28 -31.61 31.27
N ASP A 121 -1.00 -31.39 30.92
CA ASP A 121 -2.13 -32.06 31.55
C ASP A 121 -2.07 -33.59 31.33
N LYS A 122 -1.62 -34.04 30.16
CA LYS A 122 -1.41 -35.46 29.86
C LYS A 122 -0.22 -36.03 30.65
N VAL A 123 0.92 -35.35 30.67
CA VAL A 123 2.13 -35.81 31.39
C VAL A 123 1.89 -35.95 32.88
N GLU A 124 1.12 -35.05 33.50
CA GLU A 124 0.78 -35.13 34.93
C GLU A 124 -0.06 -36.36 35.31
N GLN A 125 -0.77 -36.95 34.36
CA GLN A 125 -1.59 -38.15 34.59
C GLN A 125 -0.79 -39.45 34.44
N LEU A 126 0.42 -39.38 33.89
CA LEU A 126 1.26 -40.54 33.62
C LEU A 126 2.24 -40.76 34.77
N THR A 127 2.31 -41.99 35.27
CA THR A 127 3.22 -42.37 36.35
C THR A 127 4.42 -43.18 35.86
N VAL A 128 4.36 -43.71 34.64
CA VAL A 128 5.40 -44.55 34.06
C VAL A 128 6.27 -43.72 33.10
N ALA A 129 7.58 -43.71 33.33
CA ALA A 129 8.54 -42.91 32.56
C ALA A 129 8.46 -43.16 31.04
N SER A 130 8.33 -44.43 30.61
CA SER A 130 8.21 -44.78 29.19
C SER A 130 6.93 -44.23 28.55
N GLU A 131 5.82 -44.17 29.29
CA GLU A 131 4.56 -43.60 28.78
C GLU A 131 4.68 -42.08 28.63
N VAL A 132 5.40 -41.42 29.53
CA VAL A 132 5.69 -39.98 29.41
C VAL A 132 6.52 -39.70 28.16
N VAL A 133 7.61 -40.44 27.97
CA VAL A 133 8.46 -40.30 26.77
C VAL A 133 7.64 -40.52 25.49
N GLN A 134 6.81 -41.56 25.45
CA GLN A 134 5.91 -41.82 24.32
C GLN A 134 4.92 -40.67 24.09
N ALA A 135 4.33 -40.10 25.15
CA ALA A 135 3.42 -38.97 25.03
C ALA A 135 4.11 -37.72 24.47
N LEU A 136 5.38 -37.48 24.81
CA LEU A 136 6.19 -36.43 24.21
C LEU A 136 6.48 -36.74 22.73
N ASP A 137 6.66 -38.01 22.34
CA ASP A 137 6.88 -38.44 20.94
C ASP A 137 5.66 -38.18 20.07
N ASP A 138 4.51 -38.66 20.53
CA ASP A 138 3.23 -38.46 19.86
C ASP A 138 2.96 -36.96 19.63
N ALA A 139 3.22 -36.13 20.65
CA ALA A 139 3.00 -34.69 20.57
C ALA A 139 3.88 -34.02 19.50
N GLU A 140 5.13 -34.45 19.35
CA GLU A 140 6.03 -33.92 18.33
C GLU A 140 5.70 -34.41 16.93
N ILE A 141 5.25 -35.65 16.79
CA ILE A 141 4.74 -36.22 15.54
C ILE A 141 3.51 -35.44 15.09
N MET A 142 2.49 -35.32 15.95
CA MET A 142 1.26 -34.57 15.68
C MET A 142 1.56 -33.13 15.23
N LYS A 143 2.54 -32.49 15.85
CA LYS A 143 2.95 -31.15 15.46
C LYS A 143 3.66 -31.09 14.11
N LYS A 144 4.51 -32.06 13.80
CA LYS A 144 5.15 -32.17 12.48
C LYS A 144 4.11 -32.43 11.39
N GLU A 145 3.15 -33.30 11.66
CA GLU A 145 2.04 -33.61 10.75
C GLU A 145 1.15 -32.39 10.53
N ALA A 146 0.79 -31.65 11.60
CA ALA A 146 0.04 -30.40 11.47
C ALA A 146 0.81 -29.36 10.65
N ALA A 147 2.12 -29.22 10.86
CA ALA A 147 2.97 -28.32 10.08
C ALA A 147 3.12 -28.75 8.61
N ALA A 148 3.17 -30.06 8.35
CA ALA A 148 3.20 -30.62 7.00
C ALA A 148 1.86 -30.44 6.28
N GLY A 149 0.74 -30.67 6.97
CA GLY A 149 -0.61 -30.42 6.47
C GLY A 149 -0.80 -28.96 6.06
N VAL A 150 -0.37 -28.01 6.89
CA VAL A 150 -0.42 -26.57 6.55
C VAL A 150 0.47 -26.22 5.36
N LYS A 151 1.63 -26.87 5.20
CA LYS A 151 2.48 -26.68 4.01
C LYS A 151 1.81 -27.22 2.75
N LEU A 152 1.23 -28.41 2.82
CA LEU A 152 0.53 -29.05 1.70
C LEU A 152 -0.71 -28.24 1.29
N THR A 153 -1.53 -27.77 2.23
CA THR A 153 -2.68 -26.91 1.91
C THR A 153 -2.26 -25.59 1.30
N LYS A 154 -1.15 -25.01 1.78
CA LYS A 154 -0.61 -23.75 1.21
C LYS A 154 0.00 -23.96 -0.18
N GLU A 155 0.57 -25.13 -0.45
CA GLU A 155 1.02 -25.53 -1.78
C GLU A 155 -0.16 -25.83 -2.72
N GLU A 156 -1.24 -26.45 -2.24
CA GLU A 156 -2.48 -26.66 -2.98
C GLU A 156 -3.23 -25.36 -3.26
N GLU A 157 -3.26 -24.42 -2.32
CA GLU A 157 -3.80 -23.06 -2.54
C GLU A 157 -2.96 -22.29 -3.56
N LYS A 158 -1.64 -22.41 -3.49
CA LYS A 158 -0.72 -21.83 -4.48
C LYS A 158 -0.86 -22.50 -5.85
N ASN A 159 -1.17 -23.80 -5.89
CA ASN A 159 -1.48 -24.52 -7.13
C ASN A 159 -2.85 -24.12 -7.70
N LYS A 160 -3.87 -23.93 -6.85
CA LYS A 160 -5.18 -23.39 -7.26
C LYS A 160 -5.10 -21.94 -7.72
N GLU A 161 -4.21 -21.14 -7.12
CA GLU A 161 -3.92 -19.77 -7.56
C GLU A 161 -3.21 -19.77 -8.92
N ASN A 162 -2.28 -20.71 -9.15
CA ASN A 162 -1.66 -20.97 -10.46
C ASN A 162 -2.66 -21.48 -11.51
N GLU A 163 -3.58 -22.40 -11.16
CA GLU A 163 -4.64 -22.91 -12.06
C GLU A 163 -5.64 -21.80 -12.44
N LYS A 164 -5.96 -20.91 -11.50
CA LYS A 164 -6.76 -19.71 -11.75
C LYS A 164 -6.00 -18.69 -12.61
N GLN A 165 -4.67 -18.69 -12.55
CA GLN A 165 -3.77 -17.95 -13.43
C GLN A 165 -3.61 -18.60 -14.81
N GLU A 166 -3.85 -19.90 -14.95
CA GLU A 166 -3.82 -20.65 -16.21
C GLU A 166 -5.05 -20.35 -17.09
N LYS A 167 -6.21 -20.05 -16.49
CA LYS A 167 -7.34 -19.40 -17.20
C LYS A 167 -7.07 -17.93 -17.54
N GLU A 168 -6.01 -17.34 -17.00
CA GLU A 168 -5.53 -15.98 -17.25
C GLU A 168 -4.30 -15.99 -18.18
N THR A 169 -4.18 -17.02 -19.03
CA THR A 169 -3.08 -17.17 -19.99
C THR A 169 -3.07 -16.00 -20.96
N TRP A 170 -2.02 -15.19 -20.84
CA TRP A 170 -1.63 -14.25 -21.88
C TRP A 170 -0.96 -15.05 -22.99
N THR A 171 -1.56 -15.07 -24.17
CA THR A 171 -0.93 -15.74 -25.31
C THR A 171 0.33 -14.98 -25.73
N SER A 172 1.26 -15.65 -26.43
CA SER A 172 2.45 -14.98 -27.00
C SER A 172 2.07 -13.78 -27.87
N GLU A 173 0.94 -13.86 -28.58
CA GLU A 173 0.39 -12.75 -29.36
C GLU A 173 -0.12 -11.61 -28.47
N GLU A 174 -0.88 -11.89 -27.41
CA GLU A 174 -1.34 -10.87 -26.47
C GLU A 174 -0.18 -10.20 -25.72
N ILE A 175 0.91 -10.93 -25.43
CA ILE A 175 2.14 -10.37 -24.87
C ILE A 175 2.81 -9.42 -25.86
N GLN A 176 2.88 -9.77 -27.14
CA GLN A 176 3.42 -8.89 -28.18
C GLN A 176 2.56 -7.64 -28.37
N LEU A 177 1.23 -7.78 -28.33
CA LEU A 177 0.29 -6.66 -28.36
C LEU A 177 0.44 -5.77 -27.13
N LEU A 178 0.63 -6.35 -25.94
CA LEU A 178 0.89 -5.63 -24.70
C LEU A 178 2.19 -4.83 -24.76
N VAL A 179 3.27 -5.44 -25.27
CA VAL A 179 4.55 -4.75 -25.47
C VAL A 179 4.39 -3.61 -26.49
N LYS A 180 3.76 -3.89 -27.63
CA LYS A 180 3.50 -2.90 -28.68
C LYS A 180 2.66 -1.73 -28.16
N ALA A 181 1.52 -2.01 -27.52
CA ALA A 181 0.66 -1.00 -26.91
C ALA A 181 1.37 -0.22 -25.81
N SER A 182 2.18 -0.89 -24.99
CA SER A 182 2.98 -0.23 -23.95
C SER A 182 4.04 0.72 -24.50
N ASN A 183 4.51 0.47 -25.73
CA ASN A 183 5.40 1.35 -26.48
C ASN A 183 4.64 2.47 -27.21
N THR A 184 3.45 2.18 -27.73
CA THR A 184 2.59 3.13 -28.47
C THR A 184 1.99 4.19 -27.54
N PHE A 185 1.56 3.78 -26.35
CA PHE A 185 1.07 4.67 -25.31
C PHE A 185 2.18 4.76 -24.26
N PRO A 186 2.90 5.89 -24.07
CA PRO A 186 3.96 6.09 -23.07
C PRO A 186 3.45 6.66 -21.72
N SER A 187 4.22 6.53 -20.64
CA SER A 187 3.72 6.70 -19.26
C SER A 187 3.45 8.18 -18.94
N GLY A 188 2.25 8.51 -18.40
CA GLY A 188 1.94 9.89 -18.02
C GLY A 188 0.49 10.21 -17.61
N THR A 189 -0.49 9.35 -17.89
CA THR A 189 -1.91 9.55 -17.53
C THR A 189 -2.56 8.27 -16.99
N VAL A 190 -3.60 8.42 -16.16
CA VAL A 190 -4.37 7.29 -15.58
C VAL A 190 -5.07 6.48 -16.69
N ASP A 191 -5.55 7.16 -17.72
CA ASP A 191 -6.24 6.57 -18.89
C ASP A 191 -5.34 5.73 -19.81
N ARG A 192 -4.03 5.65 -19.52
CA ARG A 192 -3.07 4.83 -20.27
C ARG A 192 -3.47 3.36 -20.25
N TRP A 193 -3.81 2.84 -19.07
CA TRP A 193 -4.08 1.41 -18.91
C TRP A 193 -5.37 1.01 -19.60
N THR A 194 -6.34 1.92 -19.68
CA THR A 194 -7.58 1.79 -20.45
C THR A 194 -7.28 1.66 -21.95
N GLN A 195 -6.49 2.57 -22.51
CA GLN A 195 -6.12 2.55 -23.94
C GLN A 195 -5.30 1.31 -24.33
N ILE A 196 -4.40 0.86 -23.46
CA ILE A 196 -3.63 -0.37 -23.70
C ILE A 196 -4.56 -1.59 -23.68
N ALA A 197 -5.50 -1.65 -22.73
CA ALA A 197 -6.48 -2.73 -22.66
C ALA A 197 -7.37 -2.77 -23.92
N GLU A 198 -7.89 -1.62 -24.36
CA GLU A 198 -8.67 -1.48 -25.59
C GLU A 198 -7.88 -1.94 -26.81
N TYR A 199 -6.65 -1.46 -26.98
CA TYR A 199 -5.78 -1.86 -28.09
C TYR A 199 -5.56 -3.38 -28.15
N ILE A 200 -5.26 -4.02 -27.01
CA ILE A 200 -5.04 -5.47 -26.96
C ILE A 200 -6.33 -6.23 -27.30
N ASN A 201 -7.48 -5.77 -26.81
CA ASN A 201 -8.76 -6.41 -27.05
C ASN A 201 -9.22 -6.27 -28.51
N GLU A 202 -8.90 -5.14 -29.16
CA GLU A 202 -9.20 -4.88 -30.57
C GLU A 202 -8.31 -5.71 -31.51
N HIS A 203 -7.06 -5.94 -31.14
CA HIS A 203 -6.05 -6.54 -32.03
C HIS A 203 -5.76 -8.03 -31.76
N ARG A 204 -6.37 -8.64 -30.73
CA ARG A 204 -6.21 -10.09 -30.48
C ARG A 204 -7.03 -10.90 -31.49
N LYS A 205 -6.42 -11.90 -32.13
CA LYS A 205 -7.07 -12.68 -33.20
C LYS A 205 -8.10 -13.68 -32.69
N ASN A 206 -7.95 -14.17 -31.46
CA ASN A 206 -8.87 -15.11 -30.81
C ASN A 206 -9.78 -14.40 -29.79
N SER A 207 -10.42 -13.30 -30.19
CA SER A 207 -11.33 -12.55 -29.31
C SER A 207 -12.65 -13.27 -29.05
N ALA A 208 -13.02 -14.23 -29.90
CA ALA A 208 -14.25 -15.02 -29.79
C ALA A 208 -14.11 -16.08 -28.68
N GLY A 209 -14.83 -15.88 -27.56
CA GLY A 209 -14.93 -16.84 -26.45
C GLY A 209 -14.08 -16.54 -25.21
N LEU A 210 -13.27 -15.47 -25.22
CA LEU A 210 -12.48 -15.04 -24.06
C LEU A 210 -12.95 -13.67 -23.54
N PRO A 211 -12.97 -13.41 -22.23
CA PRO A 211 -13.31 -12.10 -21.70
C PRO A 211 -12.27 -11.04 -22.13
N PRO A 212 -12.68 -9.76 -22.29
CA PRO A 212 -11.75 -8.67 -22.59
C PRO A 212 -10.75 -8.49 -21.44
N LYS A 213 -9.49 -8.21 -21.79
CA LYS A 213 -8.45 -7.87 -20.82
C LYS A 213 -8.80 -6.53 -20.16
N THR A 214 -8.68 -6.48 -18.83
CA THR A 214 -8.95 -5.26 -18.04
C THR A 214 -7.67 -4.48 -17.74
N GLU A 215 -7.80 -3.21 -17.36
CA GLU A 215 -6.69 -2.35 -16.94
C GLU A 215 -5.83 -3.02 -15.85
N LYS A 216 -6.48 -3.65 -14.87
CA LYS A 216 -5.82 -4.36 -13.78
C LYS A 216 -4.98 -5.54 -14.28
N GLN A 217 -5.48 -6.28 -15.25
CA GLN A 217 -4.76 -7.40 -15.87
C GLN A 217 -3.58 -6.92 -16.72
N VAL A 218 -3.75 -5.82 -17.47
CA VAL A 218 -2.68 -5.17 -18.23
C VAL A 218 -1.54 -4.70 -17.30
N ILE A 219 -1.87 -4.03 -16.19
CA ILE A 219 -0.88 -3.57 -15.20
C ILE A 219 -0.13 -4.75 -14.57
N LYS A 220 -0.86 -5.79 -14.16
CA LYS A 220 -0.29 -7.01 -13.56
C LYS A 220 0.66 -7.71 -14.53
N GLN A 221 0.24 -7.88 -15.79
CA GLN A 221 1.05 -8.54 -16.80
C GLN A 221 2.27 -7.72 -17.23
N CYS A 222 2.14 -6.40 -17.35
CA CYS A 222 3.25 -5.52 -17.69
C CYS A 222 4.37 -5.62 -16.64
N LYS A 223 4.02 -5.68 -15.34
CA LYS A 223 4.99 -5.91 -14.25
C LYS A 223 5.63 -7.30 -14.34
N ALA A 224 4.85 -8.35 -14.62
CA ALA A 224 5.37 -9.71 -14.76
C ALA A 224 6.38 -9.84 -15.91
N VAL A 225 6.06 -9.26 -17.08
CA VAL A 225 6.95 -9.26 -18.27
C VAL A 225 8.26 -8.51 -18.00
N GLN A 226 8.20 -7.39 -17.25
CA GLN A 226 9.39 -6.65 -16.85
C GLN A 226 10.30 -7.44 -15.90
N THR A 227 9.72 -8.23 -14.98
CA THR A 227 10.49 -9.04 -14.02
C THR A 227 11.18 -10.25 -14.63
N MET A 228 10.73 -10.75 -15.78
CA MET A 228 11.25 -11.97 -16.41
C MET A 228 12.44 -11.76 -17.36
N ASN A 229 12.90 -10.52 -17.56
CA ASN A 229 14.13 -10.15 -18.27
C ASN A 229 14.40 -10.85 -19.62
N VAL A 230 13.35 -11.26 -20.33
CA VAL A 230 13.42 -12.04 -21.58
C VAL A 230 14.15 -11.24 -22.66
N LYS A 231 15.42 -11.60 -22.91
CA LYS A 231 16.18 -11.10 -24.06
C LYS A 231 15.74 -11.85 -25.31
N LEU A 232 14.93 -11.21 -26.15
CA LEU A 232 14.67 -11.66 -27.52
C LEU A 232 15.61 -10.93 -28.51
N PRO A 233 15.96 -11.57 -29.64
CA PRO A 233 17.08 -11.17 -30.48
C PRO A 233 16.85 -9.82 -31.17
N SER A 234 17.94 -9.07 -31.22
CA SER A 234 18.04 -7.72 -31.78
C SER A 234 17.77 -7.72 -33.27
N THR A 235 16.65 -7.15 -33.70
CA THR A 235 16.54 -6.50 -35.01
C THR A 235 16.45 -5.00 -34.73
N THR A 236 17.61 -4.36 -34.90
CA THR A 236 18.00 -2.95 -35.08
C THR A 236 17.09 -1.78 -34.66
N GLN A 237 16.11 -1.98 -33.79
CA GLN A 237 15.28 -0.92 -33.24
C GLN A 237 14.78 -1.32 -31.85
N ASN A 238 15.69 -1.44 -30.87
CA ASN A 238 15.34 -1.47 -29.45
C ASN A 238 16.60 -1.26 -28.57
N GLN A 239 16.88 -0.02 -28.21
CA GLN A 239 17.35 0.27 -26.85
C GLN A 239 16.09 0.31 -25.98
N LEU A 240 15.96 -0.65 -25.06
CA LEU A 240 14.93 -0.61 -24.04
C LEU A 240 15.39 0.39 -22.95
N GLY A 241 15.05 1.65 -23.20
CA GLY A 241 15.38 2.78 -22.36
C GLY A 241 14.97 4.06 -23.09
N THR A 242 13.91 4.70 -22.61
CA THR A 242 13.61 6.11 -22.83
C THR A 242 13.71 6.64 -24.27
N ALA A 243 12.59 6.77 -24.96
CA ALA A 243 12.42 7.83 -25.94
C ALA A 243 10.97 8.32 -25.90
N LEU A 244 10.70 9.19 -24.93
CA LEU A 244 9.71 10.25 -25.11
C LEU A 244 10.18 11.14 -26.28
N PRO A 245 9.31 11.92 -26.93
CA PRO A 245 9.80 13.08 -27.68
C PRO A 245 10.78 13.84 -26.78
N ASP A 246 11.92 14.26 -27.36
CA ASP A 246 13.14 14.74 -26.67
C ASP A 246 12.85 15.74 -25.52
N GLU A 247 11.72 16.44 -25.58
CA GLU A 247 11.21 17.39 -24.59
C GLU A 247 10.81 16.83 -23.21
N ASP A 248 10.39 15.56 -23.06
CA ASP A 248 9.88 15.03 -21.78
C ASP A 248 10.79 13.98 -21.11
N ASN A 249 11.92 13.62 -21.73
CA ASN A 249 12.92 12.75 -21.10
C ASN A 249 13.87 13.58 -20.24
N TRP A 250 13.75 13.51 -18.91
CA TRP A 250 14.57 14.28 -17.98
C TRP A 250 15.63 13.39 -17.32
N SER A 251 16.89 13.62 -17.66
CA SER A 251 18.02 13.03 -16.93
C SER A 251 18.14 13.61 -15.52
N ALA A 252 18.87 12.92 -14.64
CA ALA A 252 19.12 13.38 -13.28
C ALA A 252 19.85 14.74 -13.25
N THR A 253 20.75 14.98 -14.21
CA THR A 253 21.47 16.24 -14.36
C THR A 253 20.54 17.37 -14.76
N GLU A 254 19.69 17.16 -15.77
CA GLU A 254 18.72 18.17 -16.22
C GLU A 254 17.68 18.49 -15.14
N GLN A 255 17.22 17.45 -14.41
CA GLN A 255 16.31 17.62 -13.29
C GLN A 255 16.95 18.48 -12.17
N LYS A 256 18.22 18.24 -11.85
CA LYS A 256 18.95 19.02 -10.85
C LYS A 256 19.12 20.48 -11.30
N LEU A 257 19.50 20.70 -12.57
CA LEU A 257 19.63 22.05 -13.14
C LEU A 257 18.29 22.80 -13.14
N LEU A 258 17.19 22.12 -13.46
CA LEU A 258 15.84 22.69 -13.39
C LEU A 258 15.50 23.13 -11.96
N GLU A 259 15.74 22.28 -10.96
CA GLU A 259 15.45 22.59 -9.56
C GLU A 259 16.31 23.74 -9.01
N GLU A 260 17.60 23.78 -9.35
CA GLU A 260 18.49 24.89 -8.99
C GLU A 260 18.06 26.21 -9.65
N SER A 261 17.70 26.17 -10.92
CA SER A 261 17.27 27.33 -11.69
C SER A 261 15.91 27.86 -11.22
N ILE A 262 14.99 26.97 -10.84
CA ILE A 262 13.68 27.34 -10.24
C ILE A 262 13.86 28.04 -8.89
N LYS A 263 14.88 27.65 -8.11
CA LYS A 263 15.23 28.31 -6.84
C LYS A 263 15.92 29.65 -7.06
N ARG A 264 16.79 29.74 -8.07
CA ARG A 264 17.55 30.94 -8.43
C ARG A 264 16.65 32.05 -9.00
N HIS A 265 15.75 31.69 -9.91
CA HIS A 265 14.85 32.64 -10.59
C HIS A 265 13.47 32.62 -9.92
N LYS A 266 13.16 33.69 -9.16
CA LYS A 266 11.91 33.81 -8.37
C LYS A 266 10.67 34.01 -9.25
N SER A 267 9.49 33.67 -8.73
CA SER A 267 8.21 33.76 -9.45
C SER A 267 7.78 35.17 -9.86
N SER A 268 8.38 36.20 -9.29
CA SER A 268 8.14 37.61 -9.61
C SER A 268 8.85 38.08 -10.89
N ASP A 269 9.79 37.30 -11.43
CA ASP A 269 10.49 37.63 -12.67
C ASP A 269 9.63 37.26 -13.89
N PRO A 270 9.23 38.21 -14.76
CA PRO A 270 8.45 37.95 -15.96
C PRO A 270 9.15 37.03 -16.96
N GLU A 271 10.49 37.04 -16.98
CA GLU A 271 11.32 36.25 -17.91
C GLU A 271 11.84 34.96 -17.28
N ARG A 272 11.36 34.63 -16.07
CA ARG A 272 11.77 33.45 -15.29
C ARG A 272 11.94 32.19 -16.12
N TRP A 273 10.94 31.87 -16.94
CA TRP A 273 10.91 30.61 -17.67
C TRP A 273 11.85 30.59 -18.88
N GLU A 274 12.18 31.75 -19.46
CA GLU A 274 13.23 31.85 -20.49
C GLU A 274 14.58 31.55 -19.85
N LYS A 275 14.91 32.24 -18.74
CA LYS A 275 16.16 32.04 -18.00
C LYS A 275 16.33 30.60 -17.51
N ILE A 276 15.25 29.97 -17.01
CA ILE A 276 15.28 28.56 -16.60
C ILE A 276 15.56 27.64 -17.78
N SER A 277 14.96 27.86 -18.95
CA SER A 277 15.28 27.03 -20.13
C SER A 277 16.71 27.25 -20.62
N THR A 278 17.23 28.48 -20.54
CA THR A 278 18.63 28.78 -20.87
C THR A 278 19.59 28.07 -19.91
N ASP A 279 19.31 28.10 -18.61
CA ASP A 279 20.14 27.43 -17.58
C ASP A 279 20.12 25.89 -17.73
N VAL A 280 19.00 25.31 -18.17
CA VAL A 280 18.90 23.86 -18.45
C VAL A 280 19.56 23.49 -19.78
N GLY A 281 19.48 24.37 -20.78
CA GLY A 281 20.19 24.27 -22.06
C GLY A 281 19.66 23.21 -23.04
N THR A 282 19.15 22.09 -22.53
CA THR A 282 18.71 20.93 -23.34
C THR A 282 17.18 20.78 -23.42
N LYS A 283 16.41 21.64 -22.74
CA LYS A 283 14.93 21.56 -22.68
C LYS A 283 14.30 22.92 -22.96
N SER A 284 13.19 22.90 -23.71
CA SER A 284 12.46 24.13 -24.01
C SER A 284 11.80 24.74 -22.77
N LYS A 285 11.45 26.03 -22.85
CA LYS A 285 10.63 26.74 -21.87
C LYS A 285 9.34 25.99 -21.53
N LYS A 286 8.69 25.43 -22.55
CA LYS A 286 7.42 24.70 -22.40
C LYS A 286 7.61 23.39 -21.63
N ALA A 287 8.71 22.66 -21.88
CA ALA A 287 9.06 21.46 -21.13
C ALA A 287 9.38 21.76 -19.67
N CYS A 288 10.16 22.82 -19.39
CA CYS A 288 10.47 23.24 -18.02
C CYS A 288 9.21 23.58 -17.21
N ILE A 289 8.25 24.30 -17.80
CA ILE A 289 6.98 24.66 -17.15
C ILE A 289 6.14 23.40 -16.85
N ARG A 290 6.03 22.49 -17.82
CA ARG A 290 5.26 21.24 -17.68
C ARG A 290 5.83 20.39 -16.55
N ARG A 291 7.16 20.20 -16.54
CA ARG A 291 7.86 19.45 -15.50
C ARG A 291 7.68 20.07 -14.12
N PHE A 292 7.75 21.39 -14.00
CA PHE A 292 7.48 22.08 -12.74
C PHE A 292 6.06 21.85 -12.22
N LYS A 293 5.03 21.96 -13.08
CA LYS A 293 3.63 21.71 -12.68
C LYS A 293 3.44 20.29 -12.13
N TYR A 294 4.09 19.31 -12.76
CA TYR A 294 4.09 17.92 -12.30
C TYR A 294 4.72 17.79 -10.89
N LEU A 295 5.88 18.40 -10.65
CA LEU A 295 6.55 18.37 -9.34
C LEU A 295 5.69 19.04 -8.25
N VAL A 296 5.03 20.16 -8.56
CA VAL A 296 4.10 20.83 -7.62
C VAL A 296 2.93 19.92 -7.27
N GLN A 297 2.36 19.22 -8.25
CA GLN A 297 1.28 18.26 -8.00
C GLN A 297 1.74 17.11 -7.10
N MET A 298 2.94 16.57 -7.34
CA MET A 298 3.51 15.49 -6.53
C MET A 298 3.75 15.89 -5.06
N VAL A 299 4.13 17.15 -4.81
CA VAL A 299 4.30 17.68 -3.45
C VAL A 299 2.94 17.90 -2.78
N LYS A 300 1.93 18.38 -3.51
CA LYS A 300 0.56 18.56 -2.98
C LYS A 300 -0.09 17.23 -2.61
N ASN A 301 0.14 16.17 -3.39
CA ASN A 301 -0.40 14.84 -3.12
C ASN A 301 0.30 14.10 -1.97
N LYS A 302 1.40 14.65 -1.43
CA LYS A 302 2.14 14.12 -0.28
C LYS A 302 1.88 14.89 1.03
N LYS A 303 1.05 15.92 0.98
CA LYS A 303 0.52 16.63 2.15
C LYS A 303 -0.91 16.15 2.40
#